data_AF-A0A3D4FT71-F1
#
_entry.id   AF-A0A3D4FT71-F1
#
_cell.length_a   1.000
_cell.length_b   1.000
_cell.length_c   1.000
_cell.angle_alpha   90.00
_cell.angle_beta   90.00
_cell.angle_gamma   90.00
#
_symmetry.space_group_name_H-M   'P 1'
#
loop_
_entity.id
_entity.type
_entity.pdbx_description
1 polymer ?
#
loop_
_entity_poly.entity_id
_entity_poly.type
_entity_poly.pdbx_seq_one_letter_code
_entity_poly.pdbx_strand_id
1 'polypeptide(L)'
;VQIGLQFYPKGVEPEHVVFAAHAGDSYDTIDIPAGDDNARADGYYFLRQPAQVVSFQPHLHNRGKRQCVEAIYPSGLVETLSCAQHNFAWMLNYTYQEGVQPLLPEGTNLHLISWYDNSEKNRYNPDPRNWIGFGNRSMDEMSHTWMNIFYLSDEEFEQRVRDRQMKRSND
;
A
#
# COMPACT_ATOMS: atom_id res chain seq x y z
N VAL A 1 -1.80 -30.52 1.26
CA VAL A 1 -1.08 -29.24 1.03
C VAL A 1 0.38 -29.48 1.37
N GLN A 2 1.31 -29.08 0.50
CA GLN A 2 2.75 -29.10 0.77
C GLN A 2 3.24 -27.65 0.66
N ILE A 3 4.07 -27.20 1.60
CA ILE A 3 4.60 -25.84 1.64
C ILE A 3 6.11 -25.92 1.44
N GLY A 4 6.64 -25.13 0.51
CA GLY A 4 8.08 -24.92 0.34
C GLY A 4 8.48 -23.62 1.03
N LEU A 5 9.43 -23.70 1.96
CA LEU A 5 10.06 -22.54 2.59
C LEU A 5 11.54 -22.55 2.24
N GLN A 6 12.07 -21.41 1.82
CA GLN A 6 13.50 -21.21 1.63
C GLN A 6 13.98 -20.18 2.63
N PHE A 7 14.97 -20.57 3.43
CA PHE A 7 15.60 -19.69 4.41
C PHE A 7 16.96 -19.23 3.88
N TYR A 8 17.44 -18.10 4.41
CA TYR A 8 18.84 -17.73 4.25
C TYR A 8 19.77 -18.83 4.76
N PRO A 9 20.98 -18.96 4.19
CA PRO A 9 22.00 -19.84 4.76
C PRO A 9 22.26 -19.49 6.23
N LYS A 10 22.55 -20.51 7.04
CA LYS A 10 22.82 -20.33 8.47
C LYS A 10 23.98 -19.35 8.69
N GLY A 11 23.76 -18.33 9.51
CA GLY A 11 24.77 -17.32 9.85
C GLY A 11 24.82 -16.12 8.90
N VAL A 12 23.99 -16.08 7.86
CA VAL A 12 23.81 -14.88 7.03
C VAL A 12 22.82 -13.95 7.71
N GLU A 13 23.25 -12.72 8.00
CA GLU A 13 22.40 -11.63 8.44
C GLU A 13 22.05 -10.75 7.23
N PRO A 14 20.76 -10.51 6.94
CA PRO A 14 20.38 -9.65 5.81
C PRO A 14 20.76 -8.20 6.11
N GLU A 15 21.27 -7.50 5.10
CA GLU A 15 21.60 -6.08 5.21
C GLU A 15 20.37 -5.22 5.57
N HIS A 16 19.20 -5.61 5.04
CA HIS A 16 17.93 -4.95 5.34
C HIS A 16 16.86 -5.96 5.71
N VAL A 17 16.16 -5.66 6.80
CA VAL A 17 14.96 -6.40 7.21
C VAL A 17 13.75 -5.73 6.55
N VAL A 18 13.20 -6.40 5.53
CA VAL A 18 11.93 -6.00 4.92
C VAL A 18 10.78 -6.45 5.82
N PHE A 19 9.87 -5.53 6.12
CA PHE A 19 8.63 -5.85 6.81
C PHE A 19 7.42 -5.35 6.02
N ALA A 20 6.31 -6.07 6.17
CA ALA A 20 5.03 -5.66 5.62
C ALA A 20 4.39 -4.62 6.54
N ALA A 21 4.55 -3.34 6.20
CA ALA A 21 3.82 -2.27 6.86
C ALA A 21 2.33 -2.41 6.55
N HIS A 22 1.53 -2.44 7.61
CA HIS A 22 0.08 -2.29 7.55
C HIS A 22 -0.22 -0.79 7.42
N ALA A 23 -0.13 -0.27 6.20
CA ALA A 23 -0.16 1.17 5.96
C ALA A 23 -1.62 1.66 5.89
N GLY A 24 -1.89 2.80 6.53
CA GLY A 24 -3.11 3.58 6.35
C GLY A 24 -4.40 2.88 6.74
N ASP A 25 -4.38 2.12 7.83
CA ASP A 25 -5.61 1.58 8.42
C ASP A 25 -6.66 2.67 8.62
N SER A 26 -7.85 2.40 8.12
CA SER A 26 -9.05 3.21 8.36
C SER A 26 -10.08 2.33 9.06
N TYR A 27 -10.10 2.44 10.39
CA TYR A 27 -11.00 1.66 11.25
C TYR A 27 -12.32 2.39 11.50
N ASP A 28 -12.30 3.71 11.52
CA ASP A 28 -13.42 4.60 11.87
C ASP A 28 -13.86 5.51 10.71
N THR A 29 -13.12 5.50 9.59
CA THR A 29 -13.43 6.37 8.43
C THR A 29 -13.99 5.64 7.21
N ILE A 30 -14.19 4.31 7.29
CA ILE A 30 -14.93 3.57 6.26
C ILE A 30 -16.43 3.84 6.44
N ASP A 31 -16.97 4.64 5.54
CA ASP A 31 -18.38 4.99 5.44
C ASP A 31 -18.85 4.73 4.00
N ILE A 32 -19.49 3.58 3.77
CA ILE A 32 -19.92 3.15 2.43
C ILE A 32 -21.46 3.11 2.42
N PRO A 33 -22.10 4.14 1.83
CA PRO A 33 -23.55 4.18 1.71
C PRO A 33 -24.12 3.02 0.87
N ALA A 34 -25.37 2.68 1.14
CA ALA A 34 -26.11 1.72 0.34
C ALA A 34 -26.18 2.16 -1.13
N GLY A 35 -25.85 1.26 -2.05
CA GLY A 35 -25.95 1.48 -3.50
C GLY A 35 -24.87 2.38 -4.13
N ASP A 36 -23.97 2.97 -3.35
CA ASP A 36 -22.90 3.84 -3.86
C ASP A 36 -21.86 3.01 -4.63
N ASP A 37 -21.60 3.34 -5.89
CA ASP A 37 -20.66 2.61 -6.75
C ASP A 37 -19.23 3.15 -6.68
N ASN A 38 -18.97 4.18 -5.86
CA ASN A 38 -17.68 4.86 -5.82
C ASN A 38 -17.36 5.54 -4.48
N ALA A 39 -17.85 4.99 -3.36
CA ALA A 39 -17.52 5.46 -2.02
C ALA A 39 -16.00 5.45 -1.78
N ARG A 40 -15.48 6.45 -1.07
CA ARG A 40 -14.04 6.64 -0.81
C ARG A 40 -13.76 6.57 0.68
N ALA A 41 -12.67 5.91 1.05
CA ALA A 41 -12.05 5.99 2.37
C ALA A 41 -10.57 6.36 2.23
N ASP A 42 -10.08 7.14 3.19
CA ASP A 42 -8.71 7.63 3.22
C ASP A 42 -8.00 7.15 4.49
N GLY A 43 -6.74 6.79 4.34
CA GLY A 43 -5.86 6.33 5.41
C GLY A 43 -4.48 6.94 5.31
N TYR A 44 -3.75 7.03 6.42
CA TYR A 44 -2.47 7.72 6.48
C TYR A 44 -1.42 6.91 7.25
N TYR A 45 -0.19 6.91 6.75
CA TYR A 45 0.94 6.25 7.40
C TYR A 45 2.19 7.13 7.32
N PHE A 46 2.69 7.55 8.49
CA PHE A 46 3.84 8.45 8.57
C PHE A 46 5.13 7.64 8.73
N LEU A 47 6.06 7.83 7.78
CA LEU A 47 7.40 7.26 7.89
C LEU A 47 8.18 7.96 8.99
N ARG A 48 8.70 7.16 9.94
CA ARG A 48 9.52 7.64 11.06
C ARG A 48 11.02 7.65 10.78
N GLN A 49 11.41 7.08 9.65
CA GLN A 49 12.78 7.02 9.16
C GLN A 49 12.72 7.04 7.62
N PRO A 50 13.81 7.38 6.92
CA PRO A 50 13.87 7.21 5.48
C PRO A 50 13.64 5.74 5.12
N ALA A 51 12.91 5.47 4.05
CA ALA A 51 12.51 4.13 3.68
C ALA A 51 12.58 3.88 2.18
N GLN A 52 12.87 2.63 1.82
CA GLN A 52 12.74 2.12 0.45
C GLN A 52 11.47 1.27 0.37
N VAL A 53 10.56 1.62 -0.53
CA VAL A 53 9.36 0.82 -0.81
C VAL A 53 9.67 -0.27 -1.82
N VAL A 54 9.41 -1.52 -1.44
CA VAL A 54 9.70 -2.72 -2.24
C VAL A 54 8.48 -3.19 -3.01
N SER A 55 7.31 -3.18 -2.38
CA SER A 55 6.06 -3.59 -3.03
C SER A 55 4.83 -2.93 -2.42
N PHE A 56 3.75 -2.99 -3.16
CA PHE A 56 2.44 -2.46 -2.82
C PHE A 56 1.39 -3.56 -3.09
N GLN A 57 0.59 -3.90 -2.08
CA GLN A 57 -0.55 -4.82 -2.24
C GLN A 57 -1.82 -4.17 -1.68
N PRO A 58 -2.81 -3.89 -2.54
CA PRO A 58 -4.11 -3.46 -2.10
C PRO A 58 -4.78 -4.48 -1.18
N HIS A 59 -5.38 -4.02 -0.09
CA HIS A 59 -6.22 -4.86 0.75
C HIS A 59 -7.58 -4.21 1.01
N LEU A 60 -8.59 -4.80 0.38
CA LEU A 60 -10.00 -4.44 0.46
C LEU A 60 -10.79 -5.76 0.46
N HIS A 61 -12.04 -5.76 0.94
CA HIS A 61 -12.92 -6.92 0.86
C HIS A 61 -13.79 -6.89 -0.41
N ASN A 62 -14.98 -7.48 -0.34
CA ASN A 62 -15.85 -7.78 -1.48
C ASN A 62 -16.23 -6.56 -2.32
N ARG A 63 -16.28 -5.37 -1.72
CA ARG A 63 -16.67 -4.12 -2.38
C ARG A 63 -15.47 -3.35 -2.87
N GLY A 64 -14.24 -3.78 -2.58
CA GLY A 64 -13.03 -3.14 -3.06
C GLY A 64 -13.02 -2.97 -4.58
N LYS A 65 -12.90 -1.73 -5.03
CA LYS A 65 -12.88 -1.36 -6.45
C LYS A 65 -11.45 -1.07 -6.92
N ARG A 66 -10.74 -0.21 -6.19
CA ARG A 66 -9.34 0.14 -6.45
C ARG A 66 -8.71 0.75 -5.22
N GLN A 67 -7.39 0.72 -5.15
CA GLN A 67 -6.63 1.44 -4.14
C GLN A 67 -5.41 2.10 -4.77
N CYS A 68 -5.13 3.34 -4.36
CA CYS A 68 -3.90 4.03 -4.69
C CYS A 68 -3.14 4.44 -3.42
N VAL A 69 -1.83 4.66 -3.55
CA VAL A 69 -0.98 5.28 -2.52
C VAL A 69 -0.28 6.49 -3.12
N GLU A 70 -0.34 7.59 -2.38
CA GLU A 70 0.42 8.82 -2.63
C GLU A 70 1.46 9.04 -1.54
N ALA A 71 2.62 9.57 -1.90
CA ALA A 71 3.58 10.13 -0.98
C ALA A 71 3.34 11.64 -0.87
N ILE A 72 2.99 12.10 0.32
CA ILE A 72 3.00 13.52 0.69
C ILE A 72 4.32 13.77 1.39
N TYR A 73 5.25 14.42 0.69
CA TYR A 73 6.59 14.70 1.20
C TYR A 73 6.57 15.82 2.26
N PRO A 74 7.59 15.91 3.14
CA PRO A 74 7.70 17.01 4.12
C PRO A 74 7.71 18.41 3.49
N SER A 75 8.09 18.51 2.21
CA SER A 75 8.04 19.76 1.43
C SER A 75 6.61 20.18 1.02
N GLY A 76 5.62 19.31 1.19
CA GLY A 76 4.26 19.47 0.68
C GLY A 76 4.04 18.98 -0.75
N LEU A 77 5.10 18.49 -1.42
CA LEU A 77 4.95 17.82 -2.72
C LEU A 77 4.10 16.54 -2.55
N VAL A 78 3.23 16.27 -3.51
CA VAL A 78 2.43 15.04 -3.56
C VAL A 78 2.76 14.27 -4.83
N GLU A 79 3.04 12.98 -4.69
CA GLU A 79 3.34 12.07 -5.80
C GLU A 79 2.55 10.77 -5.66
N THR A 80 1.82 10.37 -6.68
CA THR A 80 1.21 9.03 -6.71
C THR A 80 2.29 7.98 -6.94
N LEU A 81 2.46 7.06 -5.99
CA LEU A 81 3.46 5.98 -6.09
C LEU A 81 2.92 4.79 -6.88
N SER A 82 1.68 4.40 -6.59
CA SER A 82 1.04 3.24 -7.19
C SER A 82 -0.47 3.35 -7.14
N CYS A 83 -1.12 2.76 -8.13
CA CYS A 83 -2.56 2.53 -8.09
C CYS A 83 -2.92 1.24 -8.83
N ALA A 84 -3.83 0.46 -8.25
CA ALA A 84 -4.30 -0.77 -8.86
C ALA A 84 -5.82 -0.93 -8.67
N GLN A 85 -6.45 -1.53 -9.67
CA GLN A 85 -7.80 -2.08 -9.51
C GLN A 85 -7.73 -3.27 -8.55
N HIS A 86 -8.77 -3.42 -7.74
CA HIS A 86 -8.89 -4.51 -6.80
C HIS A 86 -9.80 -5.59 -7.40
N ASN A 87 -9.41 -6.85 -7.22
CA ASN A 87 -10.23 -8.00 -7.54
C ASN A 87 -10.22 -8.91 -6.33
N PHE A 88 -11.36 -9.05 -5.65
CA PHE A 88 -11.47 -9.85 -4.44
C PHE A 88 -11.00 -11.29 -4.61
N ALA A 89 -11.15 -11.87 -5.82
CA ALA A 89 -10.68 -13.23 -6.11
C ALA A 89 -9.16 -13.32 -6.36
N TRP A 90 -8.49 -12.19 -6.61
CA TRP A 90 -7.06 -12.11 -6.98
C TRP A 90 -6.39 -10.93 -6.27
N MET A 91 -6.04 -11.12 -5.00
CA MET A 91 -5.31 -10.12 -4.21
C MET A 91 -3.80 -10.21 -4.48
N LEU A 92 -3.33 -9.44 -5.46
CA LEU A 92 -1.95 -9.47 -5.94
C LEU A 92 -1.05 -8.49 -5.19
N ASN A 93 0.20 -8.89 -4.95
CA ASN A 93 1.27 -8.01 -4.55
C ASN A 93 2.04 -7.51 -5.77
N TYR A 94 2.17 -6.19 -5.91
CA TYR A 94 2.88 -5.54 -7.00
C TYR A 94 4.27 -5.13 -6.53
N THR A 95 5.29 -5.89 -6.94
CA THR A 95 6.70 -5.61 -6.61
C THR A 95 7.30 -4.66 -7.63
N TYR A 96 7.93 -3.58 -7.16
CA TYR A 96 8.64 -2.65 -8.02
C TYR A 96 9.89 -3.30 -8.60
N GLN A 97 10.24 -2.95 -9.83
CA GLN A 97 11.52 -3.34 -10.41
C GLN A 97 12.67 -2.63 -9.68
N GLU A 98 13.85 -3.23 -9.72
CA GLU A 98 15.06 -2.61 -9.18
C GLU A 98 15.32 -1.25 -9.85
N GLY A 99 15.75 -0.27 -9.06
CA GLY A 99 16.05 1.08 -9.53
C GLY A 99 14.85 2.04 -9.64
N VAL A 100 13.62 1.53 -9.74
CA VAL A 100 12.39 2.36 -9.79
C VAL A 100 11.58 2.33 -8.49
N GLN A 101 12.04 1.55 -7.50
CA GLN A 101 11.44 1.50 -6.17
C GLN A 101 11.36 2.91 -5.54
N PRO A 102 10.22 3.33 -4.96
CA PRO A 102 10.10 4.62 -4.28
C PRO A 102 11.06 4.72 -3.10
N LEU A 103 11.91 5.76 -3.11
CA LEU A 103 12.87 6.07 -2.05
C LEU A 103 12.38 7.33 -1.35
N LEU A 104 11.91 7.19 -0.11
CA LEU A 104 11.11 8.20 0.58
C LEU A 104 11.84 8.70 1.83
N PRO A 105 11.93 10.02 2.05
CA PRO A 105 12.54 10.57 3.25
C PRO A 105 11.66 10.33 4.49
N GLU A 106 12.27 10.46 5.67
CA GLU A 106 11.53 10.58 6.92
C GLU A 106 10.45 11.67 6.84
N GLY A 107 9.34 11.47 7.54
CA GLY A 107 8.25 12.44 7.61
C GLY A 107 7.32 12.41 6.39
N THR A 108 7.64 11.62 5.36
CA THR A 108 6.70 11.35 4.27
C THR A 108 5.43 10.70 4.83
N ASN A 109 4.28 11.28 4.51
CA ASN A 109 2.98 10.70 4.80
C ASN A 109 2.50 9.91 3.58
N LEU A 110 2.39 8.60 3.74
CA LEU A 110 1.76 7.72 2.77
C LEU A 110 0.25 7.83 2.92
N HIS A 111 -0.37 8.49 1.95
CA HIS A 111 -1.80 8.67 1.86
C HIS A 111 -2.41 7.56 1.01
N LEU A 112 -3.19 6.71 1.66
CA LEU A 112 -3.93 5.62 1.05
C LEU A 112 -5.30 6.10 0.68
N ILE A 113 -5.70 5.78 -0.55
CA ILE A 113 -7.02 6.12 -1.05
C ILE A 113 -7.68 4.85 -1.57
N SER A 114 -8.76 4.46 -0.91
CA SER A 114 -9.54 3.27 -1.22
C SER A 114 -10.88 3.66 -1.81
N TRP A 115 -11.32 2.94 -2.84
CA TRP A 115 -12.66 3.09 -3.40
C TRP A 115 -13.42 1.78 -3.36
N TYR A 116 -14.73 1.89 -3.15
CA TYR A 116 -15.64 0.78 -3.02
C TYR A 116 -16.81 0.88 -4.00
N ASP A 117 -17.31 -0.26 -4.45
CA ASP A 117 -18.53 -0.41 -5.23
C ASP A 117 -19.55 -1.23 -4.43
N ASN A 118 -20.47 -0.55 -3.75
CA ASN A 118 -21.61 -1.09 -3.03
C ASN A 118 -22.89 -1.10 -3.88
N SER A 119 -22.79 -1.01 -5.21
CA SER A 119 -23.94 -1.11 -6.10
C SER A 119 -24.31 -2.56 -6.41
N GLU A 120 -25.49 -2.74 -7.01
CA GLU A 120 -25.96 -4.04 -7.55
C GLU A 120 -25.11 -4.56 -8.71
N LYS A 121 -24.25 -3.73 -9.31
CA LYS A 121 -23.41 -4.11 -10.46
C LYS A 121 -22.16 -4.88 -10.03
N ASN A 122 -21.72 -4.71 -8.79
CA ASN A 122 -20.60 -5.48 -8.26
C ASN A 122 -21.04 -6.91 -7.94
N ARG A 123 -20.59 -7.87 -8.76
CA ARG A 123 -20.91 -9.30 -8.60
C ARG A 123 -20.47 -9.92 -7.27
N TYR A 124 -19.53 -9.29 -6.56
CA TYR A 124 -19.05 -9.74 -5.27
C TYR A 124 -19.84 -9.10 -4.11
N ASN A 125 -20.68 -8.11 -4.39
CA ASN A 125 -21.50 -7.44 -3.39
C ASN A 125 -22.70 -8.32 -3.00
N PRO A 126 -22.75 -8.79 -1.75
CA PRO A 126 -23.77 -9.73 -1.30
C PRO A 126 -25.11 -9.08 -0.91
N ASP A 127 -25.10 -7.80 -0.51
CA ASP A 127 -26.31 -7.00 -0.26
C ASP A 127 -25.98 -5.50 -0.44
N PRO A 128 -26.38 -4.89 -1.57
CA PRO A 128 -26.10 -3.48 -1.88
C PRO A 128 -26.99 -2.50 -1.10
N ARG A 129 -28.03 -2.98 -0.42
CA ARG A 129 -29.01 -2.12 0.27
C ARG A 129 -28.55 -1.72 1.67
N ASN A 130 -27.50 -2.36 2.18
CA ASN A 130 -26.96 -2.08 3.50
C ASN A 130 -25.85 -1.05 3.42
N TRP A 131 -25.80 -0.22 4.46
CA TRP A 131 -24.60 0.56 4.79
C TRP A 131 -23.50 -0.37 5.26
N ILE A 132 -22.25 -0.07 4.88
CA ILE A 132 -21.08 -0.87 5.23
C ILE A 132 -20.00 0.03 5.84
N GLY A 133 -19.40 -0.46 6.91
CA GLY A 133 -18.24 0.14 7.54
C GLY A 133 -17.12 -0.88 7.73
N PHE A 134 -16.17 -0.52 8.59
CA PHE A 134 -15.06 -1.40 8.93
C PHE A 134 -15.53 -2.71 9.60
N GLY A 135 -14.89 -3.82 9.24
CA GLY A 135 -14.99 -5.07 10.00
C GLY A 135 -14.15 -6.20 9.42
N ASN A 136 -13.95 -7.25 10.22
CA ASN A 136 -13.05 -8.35 9.86
C ASN A 136 -13.67 -9.43 8.96
N ARG A 137 -14.98 -9.35 8.69
CA ARG A 137 -15.67 -10.32 7.83
C ARG A 137 -15.59 -9.84 6.39
N SER A 138 -15.56 -10.75 5.42
CA SER A 138 -15.61 -10.39 3.99
C SER A 138 -16.86 -9.60 3.59
N MET A 139 -17.92 -9.64 4.42
CA MET A 139 -19.15 -8.89 4.25
C MET A 139 -19.05 -7.44 4.74
N ASP A 140 -18.15 -7.17 5.68
CA ASP A 140 -17.73 -5.84 6.10
C ASP A 140 -16.58 -5.36 5.18
N GLU A 141 -16.01 -4.19 5.44
CA GLU A 141 -14.86 -3.71 4.66
C GLU A 141 -13.59 -3.46 5.48
N MET A 142 -12.47 -3.43 4.76
CA MET A 142 -11.17 -2.98 5.24
C MET A 142 -10.58 -1.97 4.27
N SER A 143 -9.70 -1.12 4.79
CA SER A 143 -8.94 -0.15 4.02
C SER A 143 -7.54 -0.07 4.59
N HIS A 144 -6.63 -0.85 4.03
CA HIS A 144 -5.20 -0.67 4.24
C HIS A 144 -4.44 -1.19 3.02
N THR A 145 -3.15 -0.92 2.99
CA THR A 145 -2.24 -1.48 1.99
C THR A 145 -1.15 -2.24 2.73
N TRP A 146 -0.84 -3.46 2.29
CA TRP A 146 0.41 -4.09 2.68
C TRP A 146 1.54 -3.48 1.85
N MET A 147 2.40 -2.70 2.49
CA MET A 147 3.58 -2.13 1.86
C MET A 147 4.82 -2.79 2.41
N ASN A 148 5.52 -3.56 1.58
CA ASN A 148 6.82 -4.07 1.98
C ASN A 148 7.82 -2.92 1.92
N ILE A 149 8.36 -2.54 3.07
CA ILE A 149 9.35 -1.46 3.21
C ILE A 149 10.52 -1.95 4.06
N PHE A 150 11.65 -1.27 3.91
CA PHE A 150 12.74 -1.32 4.88
C PHE A 150 13.23 0.09 5.15
N TYR A 151 13.65 0.32 6.40
CA TYR A 151 14.21 1.60 6.81
C TYR A 151 15.70 1.68 6.48
N LEU A 152 16.15 2.91 6.25
CA LEU A 152 17.51 3.27 5.92
C LEU A 152 18.08 4.17 7.02
N SER A 153 19.39 4.17 7.17
CA SER A 153 20.05 5.29 7.84
C SER A 153 20.01 6.54 6.96
N ASP A 154 20.17 7.72 7.56
CA ASP A 154 20.22 8.98 6.81
C ASP A 154 21.38 8.98 5.79
N GLU A 155 22.56 8.48 6.20
CA GLU A 155 23.73 8.38 5.33
C GLU A 155 23.46 7.50 4.10
N GLU A 156 22.83 6.34 4.31
CA GLU A 156 22.50 5.42 3.23
C GLU A 156 21.43 6.00 2.30
N PHE A 157 20.41 6.64 2.86
CA PHE A 157 19.38 7.32 2.09
C PHE A 157 19.98 8.40 1.19
N GLU A 158 20.81 9.28 1.74
CA GLU A 158 21.48 10.33 0.98
C GLU A 158 22.38 9.75 -0.12
N GLN A 159 23.11 8.67 0.17
CA GLN A 159 23.93 8.01 -0.83
C GLN A 159 23.09 7.46 -1.98
N ARG A 160 22.00 6.75 -1.68
CA ARG A 160 21.08 6.23 -2.71
C ARG A 160 20.45 7.35 -3.54
N VAL A 161 20.12 8.50 -2.94
CA VAL A 161 19.62 9.67 -3.68
C VAL A 161 20.68 10.21 -4.64
N ARG A 162 21.94 10.39 -4.19
CA ARG A 162 23.05 10.82 -5.04
C ARG A 162 23.27 9.87 -6.22
N ASP A 163 23.26 8.57 -5.96
CA ASP A 163 23.47 7.55 -6.99
C ASP A 163 22.37 7.58 -8.07
N ARG A 164 21.11 7.79 -7.67
CA ARG A 164 19.99 7.95 -8.61
C ARG A 164 20.11 9.22 -9.45
N GLN A 165 20.56 10.32 -8.85
CA GLN A 165 20.78 11.58 -9.57
C GLN A 165 21.89 11.45 -10.62
N MET A 166 23.02 10.81 -10.25
CA MET A 166 24.14 10.58 -11.16
C MET A 166 23.76 9.66 -12.33
N LYS A 167 22.97 8.61 -12.09
CA LYS A 167 22.46 7.75 -13.17
C LYS A 167 21.59 8.55 -14.14
N ARG A 168 20.64 9.33 -13.64
CA ARG A 168 19.74 10.15 -14.47
C ARG A 168 20.45 11.25 -15.26
N SER A 169 21.62 11.73 -14.81
CA SER A 169 22.40 12.72 -15.55
C SER A 169 23.28 12.13 -16.65
N ASN A 170 23.51 10.81 -16.63
CA ASN A 170 24.35 10.10 -17.60
C ASN A 170 23.54 9.38 -18.70
N ASP A 171 22.21 9.39 -18.58
CA ASP A 171 21.24 8.90 -19.57
C ASP A 171 20.77 10.05 -20.49
#